data_AF-A0A7L4ZGT2-F1
#
_entry.id   AF-A0A7L4ZGT2-F1
#
_cell.length_a   1.000
_cell.length_b   1.000
_cell.length_c   1.000
_cell.angle_alpha   90.00
_cell.angle_beta   90.00
_cell.angle_gamma   90.00
#
_symmetry.space_group_name_H-M   'P 1'
#
loop_
_entity.id
_entity.type
_entity.pdbx_description
1 polymer ?
#
loop_
_entity_poly.entity_id
_entity_poly.type
_entity_poly.pdbx_seq_one_letter_code
_entity_poly.pdbx_strand_id
1 'polypeptide(L)'
;MLRIILPSYPECQNRTYDPKTIPQRLFLNLENKYATIHLWSGDPIKNQRWIHEAFEKRGKLNPNNSMELMTSNWKGKSWEHINHTPF
;
A
#
# COMPACT_ATOMS: atom_id res chain seq x y z
N MET A 1 13.02 -1.47 0.87
CA MET A 1 11.61 -1.64 0.48
C MET A 1 11.08 -0.29 0.04
N LEU A 2 10.53 -0.17 -1.18
CA LEU A 2 9.88 1.06 -1.66
C LEU A 2 8.56 1.24 -0.92
N ARG A 3 8.24 2.47 -0.51
CA ARG A 3 7.15 2.82 0.42
C ARG A 3 6.07 3.63 -0.29
N ILE A 4 5.78 3.25 -1.52
CA ILE A 4 4.85 3.93 -2.39
C ILE A 4 3.95 2.89 -3.05
N ILE A 5 2.66 3.20 -3.12
CA ILE A 5 1.66 2.42 -3.83
C ILE A 5 1.17 3.26 -5.01
N LEU A 6 1.27 2.69 -6.21
CA LEU A 6 0.83 3.30 -7.47
C LEU A 6 -0.26 2.42 -8.10
N PRO A 7 -1.52 2.57 -7.68
CA PRO A 7 -2.62 1.76 -8.19
C PRO A 7 -2.86 2.04 -9.67
N SER A 8 -3.03 0.98 -10.46
CA SER A 8 -3.25 1.05 -11.91
C SER A 8 -4.70 0.78 -12.34
N TYR A 9 -5.62 0.57 -11.40
CA TYR A 9 -7.02 0.25 -11.73
C TYR A 9 -7.87 1.52 -11.97
N PRO A 10 -8.86 1.49 -12.89
CA PRO A 10 -9.56 2.68 -13.38
C PRO A 10 -10.31 3.46 -12.29
N GLU A 11 -10.85 2.77 -11.29
CA GLU A 11 -11.70 3.34 -10.23
C GLU A 11 -10.93 4.24 -9.25
N CYS A 12 -9.60 4.24 -9.30
CA CYS A 12 -8.78 5.08 -8.42
C CYS A 12 -8.81 6.57 -8.81
N GLN A 13 -9.39 6.93 -9.97
CA GLN A 13 -9.49 8.31 -10.47
C GLN A 13 -10.15 9.30 -9.49
N ASN A 14 -10.99 8.82 -8.56
CA ASN A 14 -11.61 9.66 -7.53
C ASN A 14 -10.76 9.85 -6.26
N ARG A 15 -9.46 9.50 -6.29
CA ARG A 15 -8.54 9.52 -5.13
C ARG A 15 -8.97 8.65 -3.94
N THR A 16 -10.06 7.92 -4.09
CA THR A 16 -10.50 6.87 -3.18
C THR A 16 -9.93 5.56 -3.67
N TYR A 17 -8.98 5.01 -2.92
CA TYR A 17 -8.59 3.62 -3.07
C TYR A 17 -9.55 2.76 -2.25
N ASP A 18 -9.87 1.56 -2.73
CA ASP A 18 -10.59 0.59 -1.91
C ASP A 18 -9.53 -0.19 -1.10
N PRO A 19 -9.51 -0.12 0.24
CA PRO A 19 -8.60 -0.90 1.08
C PRO A 19 -8.61 -2.39 0.77
N LYS A 20 -9.72 -2.93 0.25
CA LYS A 20 -9.88 -4.33 -0.11
C LYS A 20 -9.17 -4.72 -1.42
N THR A 21 -8.61 -3.76 -2.16
CA THR A 21 -7.87 -4.02 -3.40
C THR A 21 -6.36 -4.19 -3.18
N ILE A 22 -5.87 -3.85 -2.00
CA ILE A 22 -4.47 -4.01 -1.62
C ILE A 22 -4.33 -4.98 -0.44
N PRO A 23 -3.21 -5.72 -0.34
CA PRO A 23 -2.90 -6.49 0.84
C PRO A 23 -3.09 -5.69 2.13
N GLN A 24 -3.72 -6.29 3.13
CA GLN A 24 -3.97 -5.64 4.42
C GLN A 24 -2.66 -5.15 5.09
N ARG A 25 -1.53 -5.83 4.86
CA ARG A 25 -0.19 -5.37 5.28
C ARG A 25 0.20 -4.02 4.65
N LEU A 26 -0.15 -3.80 3.37
CA LEU A 26 0.09 -2.51 2.71
C LEU A 26 -0.86 -1.44 3.24
N PHE A 27 -2.11 -1.79 3.51
CA PHE A 27 -3.08 -0.90 4.15
C PHE A 27 -2.61 -0.42 5.53
N LEU A 28 -2.19 -1.33 6.41
CA LEU A 28 -1.65 -0.98 7.73
C LEU A 28 -0.41 -0.07 7.65
N ASN A 29 0.40 -0.24 6.60
CA ASN A 29 1.54 0.65 6.34
C ASN A 29 1.11 2.04 5.83
N LEU A 30 -0.03 2.16 5.13
CA LEU A 30 -0.63 3.45 4.82
C LEU A 30 -1.16 4.14 6.08
N GLU A 31 -1.87 3.41 6.95
CA GLU A 31 -2.43 3.94 8.20
C GLU A 31 -1.34 4.49 9.13
N ASN A 32 -0.22 3.77 9.26
CA ASN A 32 0.94 4.24 10.05
C ASN A 32 1.84 5.25 9.30
N LYS A 33 1.40 5.77 8.14
CA LYS A 33 2.15 6.73 7.30
C LYS A 33 3.53 6.21 6.86
N TYR A 34 3.76 4.91 7.00
CA TYR A 34 4.98 4.25 6.56
C TYR A 34 5.06 4.27 5.03
N ALA A 35 3.92 4.08 4.37
CA ALA A 35 3.75 4.18 2.92
C ALA A 35 2.82 5.34 2.53
N THR A 36 2.96 5.82 1.29
CA THR A 36 2.01 6.76 0.68
C THR A 36 1.39 6.16 -0.57
N ILE A 37 0.18 6.62 -0.90
CA ILE A 37 -0.53 6.23 -2.12
C ILE A 37 -0.66 7.43 -3.05
N HIS A 38 -0.31 7.24 -4.32
CA HIS A 38 -0.38 8.28 -5.33
C HIS A 38 -0.98 7.70 -6.62
N LEU A 39 -1.90 8.44 -7.25
CA LEU A 39 -2.41 8.06 -8.57
C LEU A 39 -1.34 8.30 -9.63
N TRP A 40 -1.20 7.37 -10.57
CA TRP A 40 -0.33 7.58 -11.73
C TRP A 40 -0.63 8.93 -12.38
N SER A 41 0.42 9.75 -12.52
CA SER A 41 0.34 10.95 -13.33
C SER A 41 0.91 10.68 -14.71
N GLY A 42 0.31 11.29 -15.74
CA GLY A 42 0.97 11.39 -17.05
C GLY A 42 2.20 12.29 -17.04
N ASP A 43 2.42 13.03 -15.94
CA ASP A 43 3.60 13.85 -15.70
C ASP A 43 4.72 13.01 -15.05
N PRO A 44 5.82 12.70 -15.76
CA PRO A 44 6.91 11.88 -15.22
C PRO A 44 7.64 12.56 -14.06
N ILE A 45 7.66 13.90 -13.99
CA ILE A 45 8.33 14.65 -12.93
C ILE A 45 7.62 14.40 -11.60
N LYS A 46 6.28 14.38 -11.60
CA LYS A 46 5.50 14.06 -10.39
C LYS A 46 5.75 12.64 -9.91
N ASN A 47 5.76 11.68 -10.83
CA ASN A 47 6.02 10.27 -10.48
C ASN A 47 7.41 10.10 -9.87
N GLN A 48 8.43 10.72 -10.48
CA GLN A 48 9.80 10.70 -9.97
C GLN A 48 9.90 11.35 -8.58
N ARG A 49 9.19 12.47 -8.36
CA ARG A 49 9.16 13.14 -7.06
C ARG A 49 8.61 12.24 -5.97
N TRP A 50 7.51 11.53 -6.21
CA TRP A 50 6.94 10.61 -5.22
C TRP A 50 7.86 9.44 -4.90
N ILE A 51 8.55 8.90 -5.91
CA ILE A 51 9.57 7.85 -5.71
C ILE A 51 10.71 8.38 -4.84
N HIS A 52 11.20 9.59 -5.13
CA HIS A 52 12.26 10.23 -4.36
C HIS A 52 11.84 10.49 -2.91
N GLU A 53 10.68 11.09 -2.69
CA GLU A 53 10.12 11.32 -1.35
C GLU A 53 9.96 10.01 -0.55
N ALA A 54 9.49 8.93 -1.20
CA ALA A 54 9.37 7.62 -0.57
C ALA A 54 10.73 7.02 -0.20
N PHE A 55 11.76 7.25 -1.03
CA PHE A 55 13.12 6.83 -0.78
C PHE A 55 13.75 7.59 0.40
N GLU A 56 13.62 8.92 0.45
CA GLU A 56 14.16 9.75 1.54
C GLU A 56 13.55 9.44 2.91
N LYS A 57 12.29 8.98 2.92
CA LYS A 57 11.61 8.58 4.16
C LYS A 57 12.13 7.24 4.70
N ARG A 58 12.88 6.46 3.92
CA ARG A 58 13.42 5.16 4.32
C ARG A 58 14.26 5.32 5.60
N GLY A 59 13.96 4.53 6.62
CA GLY A 59 14.64 4.56 7.92
C GLY A 59 14.07 5.55 8.94
N LYS A 60 13.13 6.43 8.56
CA LYS A 60 12.50 7.39 9.50
C LYS A 60 11.27 6.84 10.24
N LEU A 61 10.63 5.79 9.72
CA LEU A 61 9.47 5.15 10.35
C LEU A 61 9.61 3.63 10.26
N ASN A 62 9.08 2.91 11.24
CA ASN A 62 9.07 1.44 11.23
C ASN A 62 7.83 0.91 10.52
N PRO A 63 7.96 -0.16 9.70
CA PRO A 63 6.80 -0.79 9.08
C PRO A 63 5.91 -1.40 10.15
N ASN A 64 4.61 -1.45 9.87
CA ASN A 64 3.72 -2.31 10.64
C ASN A 64 3.90 -3.76 10.14
N ASN A 65 4.59 -4.56 10.96
CA ASN A 65 4.86 -5.97 10.69
C ASN A 65 3.98 -6.91 11.56
N SER A 66 2.88 -6.40 12.13
CA SER A 66 2.01 -7.19 13.01
C SER A 66 1.27 -8.33 12.30
N MET A 67 1.29 -8.37 10.97
CA MET A 67 0.70 -9.45 10.18
C MET A 67 1.73 -10.54 9.85
N GLU A 68 1.29 -11.78 9.88
CA GLU A 68 2.08 -12.91 9.39
C GLU A 68 2.46 -12.76 7.91
N LEU A 69 3.59 -13.36 7.53
CA LEU A 69 4.00 -13.42 6.13
C LEU A 69 3.04 -14.33 5.39
N MET A 70 2.50 -13.82 4.28
CA MET A 70 1.64 -14.63 3.43
C MET A 70 2.52 -15.66 2.72
N THR A 71 2.33 -16.93 3.06
CA THR A 71 3.14 -18.05 2.54
C THR A 71 2.65 -18.57 1.19
N SER A 72 1.46 -18.13 0.75
CA SER A 72 0.82 -18.55 -0.50
C SER A 72 0.40 -17.36 -1.35
N ASN A 73 0.37 -17.53 -2.67
CA ASN A 73 -0.13 -16.51 -3.60
C ASN A 73 -1.63 -16.27 -3.35
N TRP A 74 -2.03 -14.99 -3.32
CA TRP A 74 -3.43 -14.61 -3.15
C TRP A 74 -4.25 -14.99 -4.40
N LYS A 75 -5.40 -15.62 -4.18
CA LYS A 75 -6.35 -16.03 -5.24
C LYS A 75 -7.75 -15.41 -5.07
N GLY A 76 -7.92 -14.50 -4.12
CA GLY A 76 -9.20 -13.85 -3.82
C GLY A 76 -9.55 -12.74 -4.81
N LYS A 77 -10.82 -12.32 -4.84
CA LYS A 77 -11.28 -11.15 -5.60
C LYS A 77 -11.12 -9.83 -4.82
N SER A 78 -11.12 -9.92 -3.49
CA SER A 78 -10.95 -8.81 -2.56
C SER A 78 -10.24 -9.31 -1.29
N TRP A 79 -9.50 -8.43 -0.61
CA TRP A 79 -8.93 -8.71 0.69
C TRP A 79 -10.04 -8.62 1.72
N GLU A 80 -10.38 -9.77 2.32
CA GLU A 80 -11.29 -9.82 3.46
C GLU A 80 -10.50 -9.51 4.73
N HIS A 81 -11.11 -8.79 5.67
CA HIS A 81 -10.57 -8.67 7.02
C HIS A 81 -10.54 -10.08 7.61
N ILE A 82 -9.35 -10.67 7.68
CA ILE A 82 -9.18 -11.91 8.42
C ILE A 82 -9.30 -11.53 9.91
N ASN A 83 -10.52 -11.63 10.44
CA ASN A 83 -10.73 -11.62 11.87
C ASN A 83 -10.03 -12.88 12.40
N HIS A 84 -8.85 -12.72 12.98
CA HIS A 84 -8.26 -13.78 13.78
C HIS A 84 -9.20 -14.06 14.95
N THR A 85 -9.95 -15.15 14.89
CA THR A 85 -10.48 -15.79 16.08
C THR A 85 -9.28 -16.30 16.88
N PRO A 86 -9.11 -15.88 18.14
CA PRO A 86 -8.09 -16.48 19.00
C PRO A 86 -8.50 -17.94 19.24
N PHE A 87 -7.58 -18.86 18.98
CA PHE A 87 -7.63 -20.21 19.52
C PHE A 87 -7.23 -20.18 20.99
#